data_AF-A0A431IEC5-F1
#
_entry.id   AF-A0A431IEC5-F1
#
_cell.length_a   1.000
_cell.length_b   1.000
_cell.length_c   1.000
_cell.angle_alpha   90.00
_cell.angle_beta   90.00
_cell.angle_gamma   90.00
#
_symmetry.space_group_name_H-M   'P 1'
#
loop_
_entity.id
_entity.type
_entity.pdbx_description
1 polymer ?
#
loop_
_entity_poly.entity_id
_entity_poly.type
_entity_poly.pdbx_seq_one_letter_code
_entity_poly.pdbx_strand_id
1 'polypeptide(L)'
;MNKRLIGIVGKSGSGKSTSIRTLDPKSTYIINVLGKALPFKGSEKLYNKEAKNLADISSYDQIITILQKISSDRPDIKTVVLEDVGYTMFIEEFKRSNEAGY
;
A
#
# COMPACT_ATOMS: atom_id res chain seq x y z
N MET A 1 15.90 -5.33 -16.19
CA MET A 1 15.94 -5.17 -14.72
C MET A 1 15.06 -6.23 -14.09
N ASN A 2 15.56 -6.97 -13.09
CA ASN A 2 14.75 -7.95 -12.35
C ASN A 2 13.79 -7.23 -11.41
N LYS A 3 12.49 -7.34 -11.67
CA LYS A 3 11.44 -6.93 -10.74
C LYS A 3 11.35 -7.98 -9.64
N ARG A 4 11.29 -7.56 -8.37
CA ARG A 4 11.17 -8.45 -7.21
C ARG A 4 9.88 -8.16 -6.47
N LEU A 5 9.16 -9.21 -6.10
CA LEU A 5 8.05 -9.14 -5.15
C LEU A 5 8.56 -9.62 -3.78
N ILE A 6 8.29 -8.86 -2.73
CA ILE A 6 8.76 -9.15 -1.38
C ILE A 6 7.56 -9.10 -0.43
N GLY A 7 7.35 -10.19 0.32
CA GLY A 7 6.37 -10.24 1.41
C GLY A 7 7.04 -9.96 2.75
N ILE A 8 6.52 -9.00 3.51
CA ILE A 8 6.94 -8.72 4.90
C ILE A 8 5.81 -9.16 5.82
N VAL A 9 6.00 -10.30 6.50
CA VAL A 9 4.98 -10.94 7.34
C VAL A 9 5.48 -11.15 8.76
N GLY A 10 4.56 -11.13 9.74
CA GLY A 10 4.91 -11.23 11.16
C GLY A 10 3.80 -10.72 12.08
N LYS A 11 3.95 -10.95 13.39
CA LYS A 11 2.96 -10.57 14.41
C LYS A 11 2.65 -9.07 14.40
N SER A 12 1.47 -8.68 14.88
CA SER A 12 1.16 -7.27 15.11
C SER A 12 2.21 -6.63 16.05
N GLY A 13 2.55 -5.37 15.82
CA GLY A 13 3.58 -4.67 16.59
C GLY A 13 5.03 -5.07 16.30
N SER A 14 5.31 -6.01 15.40
CA SER A 14 6.69 -6.43 15.08
C SER A 14 7.49 -5.45 14.21
N GLY A 15 6.94 -4.25 13.94
CA GLY A 15 7.63 -3.19 13.20
C GLY A 15 7.54 -3.26 11.66
N LYS A 16 6.66 -4.10 11.08
CA LYS A 16 6.48 -4.24 9.63
C LYS A 16 6.15 -2.91 8.95
N SER A 17 5.03 -2.29 9.32
CA SER A 17 4.63 -0.98 8.79
C SER A 17 5.63 0.12 9.15
N THR A 18 6.25 0.04 10.32
CA THR A 18 7.28 0.99 10.75
C THR A 18 8.58 0.87 9.93
N SER A 19 8.84 -0.24 9.24
CA SER A 19 10.03 -0.37 8.38
C SER A 19 9.96 0.51 7.14
N ILE A 20 8.76 0.97 6.74
CA ILE A 20 8.58 1.96 5.66
C ILE A 20 9.42 3.23 5.92
N ARG A 21 9.69 3.58 7.18
CA ARG A 21 10.52 4.74 7.55
C ARG A 21 11.94 4.72 6.97
N THR A 22 12.43 3.55 6.56
CA THR A 22 13.79 3.41 6.02
C THR A 22 13.85 3.56 4.50
N LEU A 23 12.70 3.69 3.84
CA LEU A 23 12.60 3.88 2.40
C LEU A 23 12.75 5.36 2.04
N ASP A 24 13.27 5.63 0.84
CA ASP A 24 13.32 6.98 0.29
C ASP A 24 11.92 7.41 -0.20
N PRO A 25 11.28 8.43 0.41
CA PRO A 25 9.94 8.87 0.05
C PRO A 25 9.84 9.49 -1.34
N LYS A 26 10.96 9.91 -1.96
CA LYS A 26 10.98 10.47 -3.32
C LYS A 26 10.85 9.39 -4.40
N SER A 27 11.26 8.17 -4.10
CA SER A 27 11.25 7.03 -5.01
C SER A 27 10.33 5.89 -4.56
N THR A 28 9.52 6.12 -3.52
CA THR A 28 8.59 5.15 -2.94
C THR A 28 7.16 5.65 -3.04
N TYR A 29 6.25 4.80 -3.49
CA TYR A 29 4.80 5.06 -3.47
C TYR A 29 4.11 4.08 -2.51
N ILE A 30 3.19 4.58 -1.69
CA ILE A 30 2.43 3.77 -0.74
C ILE A 30 0.96 3.71 -1.17
N ILE A 31 0.45 2.49 -1.26
CA ILE A 31 -0.98 2.23 -1.39
C ILE A 31 -1.45 1.72 -0.03
N ASN A 32 -2.21 2.56 0.67
CA ASN A 32 -2.66 2.35 2.02
C ASN A 32 -4.08 1.78 2.04
N VAL A 33 -4.21 0.47 2.26
CA VAL A 33 -5.47 -0.27 2.21
C VAL A 33 -6.43 0.15 3.31
N LEU A 34 -5.90 0.44 4.50
CA LEU A 34 -6.72 0.78 5.67
C LEU A 34 -6.90 2.29 5.87
N GLY A 35 -6.19 3.12 5.12
CA GLY A 35 -6.22 4.58 5.29
C GLY A 35 -5.68 5.07 6.65
N LYS A 36 -4.97 4.20 7.39
CA LYS A 36 -4.41 4.55 8.71
C LYS A 36 -3.11 5.32 8.54
N ALA A 37 -2.84 6.27 9.44
CA ALA A 37 -1.54 6.93 9.49
C ALA A 37 -0.42 5.89 9.67
N LEU A 38 0.69 6.06 8.93
CA LEU A 38 1.83 5.16 9.05
C LEU A 38 2.45 5.32 10.46
N PRO A 39 2.83 4.22 11.15
CA PRO A 39 3.14 4.24 12.57
C PRO A 39 4.59 4.66 12.86
N PHE A 40 4.97 5.84 12.38
CA PHE A 40 6.25 6.48 12.70
C PHE A 40 6.14 8.01 12.63
N LYS A 41 6.92 8.69 13.47
CA LYS A 41 6.88 10.16 13.59
C LYS A 41 7.22 10.83 12.26
N GLY A 42 6.39 11.81 11.87
CA GLY A 42 6.60 12.61 10.66
C GLY A 42 6.17 11.94 9.35
N SER A 43 5.57 10.75 9.40
CA SER A 43 5.09 10.01 8.23
C SER A 43 4.19 10.85 7.33
N GLU A 44 3.23 11.57 7.89
CA GLU A 44 2.28 12.43 7.15
C GLU A 44 2.95 13.55 6.36
N LYS A 45 4.16 13.98 6.73
CA LYS A 45 4.93 14.98 5.96
C LYS A 45 5.71 14.34 4.82
N LEU A 46 6.11 13.08 4.96
CA LEU A 46 6.91 12.34 3.99
C LEU A 46 6.04 11.65 2.94
N TYR A 47 4.89 11.12 3.36
CA TYR A 47 3.97 10.36 2.53
C TYR A 47 2.58 10.97 2.64
N ASN A 48 2.11 11.57 1.56
CA ASN A 48 0.81 12.26 1.49
C ASN A 48 0.39 12.50 0.04
N LYS A 49 -0.81 13.04 -0.14
CA LYS A 49 -1.38 13.30 -1.48
C LYS A 49 -0.66 14.45 -2.18
N GLU A 50 -0.19 15.44 -1.44
CA GLU A 50 0.51 16.62 -1.94
C GLU A 50 1.88 16.26 -2.52
N ALA A 51 2.60 15.35 -1.85
CA ALA A 51 3.85 14.73 -2.30
C ALA A 51 3.64 13.67 -3.39
N LYS A 52 2.37 13.36 -3.71
CA LYS A 52 1.96 12.42 -4.78
C LYS A 52 2.60 11.05 -4.64
N ASN A 53 2.73 10.56 -3.40
CA ASN A 53 3.36 9.28 -3.07
C ASN A 53 2.55 8.42 -2.09
N LEU A 54 1.29 8.80 -1.84
CA LEU A 54 0.35 8.04 -1.01
C LEU A 54 -1.04 8.05 -1.65
N ALA A 55 -1.71 6.89 -1.66
CA ALA A 55 -3.15 6.79 -1.91
C ALA A 55 -3.80 5.79 -0.96
N ASP A 56 -4.95 6.15 -0.40
CA ASP A 56 -5.74 5.26 0.44
C ASP A 56 -6.76 4.51 -0.44
N ILE A 57 -6.50 3.22 -0.71
CA ILE A 57 -7.26 2.41 -1.67
C ILE A 57 -7.39 0.98 -1.17
N SER A 58 -8.62 0.49 -1.04
CA SER A 58 -8.92 -0.88 -0.59
C SER A 58 -9.48 -1.81 -1.66
N SER A 59 -9.89 -1.30 -2.82
CA SER A 59 -10.45 -2.10 -3.94
C SER A 59 -9.33 -2.69 -4.80
N TYR A 60 -9.44 -3.99 -5.12
CA TYR A 60 -8.51 -4.68 -6.00
C TYR A 60 -8.34 -4.00 -7.37
N ASP A 61 -9.44 -3.65 -8.02
CA ASP A 61 -9.41 -3.03 -9.36
C ASP A 61 -8.69 -1.69 -9.34
N GLN A 62 -8.90 -0.89 -8.29
CA GLN A 62 -8.22 0.38 -8.12
C GLN A 62 -6.73 0.20 -7.82
N ILE A 63 -6.37 -0.81 -7.00
CA ILE A 63 -4.96 -1.16 -6.73
C ILE A 63 -4.25 -1.56 -8.03
N ILE A 64 -4.87 -2.39 -8.88
CA ILE A 64 -4.31 -2.81 -10.16
C ILE A 64 -4.13 -1.59 -11.09
N THR A 65 -5.16 -0.75 -11.17
CA THR A 65 -5.14 0.46 -12.01
C THR A 65 -4.01 1.41 -11.59
N ILE A 66 -3.82 1.65 -10.29
CA ILE A 66 -2.77 2.55 -9.83
C ILE A 66 -1.38 1.94 -10.02
N LEU A 67 -1.21 0.62 -9.85
CA LEU A 67 0.05 -0.07 -10.15
C LEU A 67 0.43 0.07 -11.63
N GLN A 68 -0.54 -0.06 -12.54
CA GLN A 68 -0.33 0.15 -13.96
C GLN A 68 0.08 1.59 -14.27
N LYS A 69 -0.64 2.59 -13.72
CA LYS A 69 -0.31 4.01 -13.88
C LYS A 69 1.06 4.38 -13.31
N ILE A 70 1.44 3.83 -12.15
CA ILE A 70 2.79 4.03 -11.60
C ILE A 70 3.83 3.46 -12.56
N SER A 71 3.58 2.26 -13.10
CA SER A 71 4.52 1.62 -14.01
C SER A 71 4.68 2.36 -15.35
N SER A 72 3.65 3.07 -15.83
CA SER A 72 3.70 3.81 -17.10
C SER A 72 4.17 5.25 -16.93
N ASP A 73 3.68 5.94 -15.90
CA ASP A 73 3.71 7.41 -15.82
C ASP A 73 4.70 7.92 -14.75
N ARG A 74 5.20 7.04 -13.88
CA ARG A 74 6.03 7.42 -12.73
C ARG A 74 7.40 6.73 -12.73
N PRO A 75 8.28 7.06 -13.71
CA PRO A 75 9.62 6.49 -13.76
C PRO A 75 10.49 6.86 -12.55
N ASP A 76 10.12 7.88 -11.78
CA ASP A 76 10.74 8.28 -10.51
C ASP A 76 10.49 7.26 -9.38
N ILE A 77 9.36 6.54 -9.42
CA ILE A 77 9.00 5.54 -8.41
C ILE A 77 9.71 4.22 -8.70
N LYS A 78 10.51 3.76 -7.74
CA LYS A 78 11.29 2.51 -7.80
C LYS A 78 10.73 1.43 -6.87
N THR A 79 9.99 1.83 -5.85
CA THR A 79 9.39 0.94 -4.85
C THR A 79 7.92 1.28 -4.69
N VAL A 80 7.05 0.26 -4.73
CA VAL A 80 5.65 0.39 -4.32
C VAL A 80 5.41 -0.49 -3.11
N VAL A 81 4.79 0.08 -2.07
CA VAL A 81 4.40 -0.63 -0.85
C VAL A 81 2.88 -0.74 -0.80
N LEU A 82 2.36 -1.95 -0.66
CA LEU A 82 0.95 -2.22 -0.37
C LEU A 82 0.81 -2.44 1.14
N GLU A 83 0.21 -1.49 1.86
CA GLU A 83 0.13 -1.52 3.33
C GLU A 83 -1.31 -1.31 3.82
N ASP A 84 -1.93 -2.17 4.64
CA ASP A 84 -1.63 -3.56 4.94
C ASP A 84 -2.43 -4.43 3.96
N VAL A 85 -1.74 -5.04 2.99
CA VAL A 85 -2.39 -5.77 1.87
C VAL A 85 -3.26 -6.93 2.33
N GLY A 86 -2.98 -7.54 3.50
CA GLY A 86 -3.79 -8.64 4.02
C GLY A 86 -5.25 -8.27 4.27
N TYR A 87 -5.52 -6.99 4.54
CA TYR A 87 -6.88 -6.50 4.75
C TYR A 87 -7.69 -6.33 3.47
N THR A 88 -7.07 -6.35 2.29
CA THR A 88 -7.83 -6.31 1.02
C THR A 88 -8.81 -7.48 0.94
N MET A 89 -8.37 -8.67 1.33
CA MET A 89 -9.19 -9.88 1.34
C MET A 89 -10.28 -9.78 2.40
N PHE A 90 -9.92 -9.37 3.62
CA PHE A 90 -10.91 -9.20 4.69
C PHE A 90 -12.02 -8.20 4.30
N ILE A 91 -11.67 -7.08 3.66
CA ILE A 91 -12.64 -6.07 3.21
C ILE A 91 -13.56 -6.66 2.14
N GLU A 92 -13.03 -7.44 1.22
CA GLU A 92 -13.80 -8.04 0.14
C GLU A 92 -14.77 -9.10 0.66
N GLU A 93 -14.30 -10.02 1.51
CA GLU A 93 -15.15 -11.03 2.15
C GLU A 93 -16.28 -10.39 2.96
N PHE A 94 -15.99 -9.29 3.67
CA PHE A 94 -17.02 -8.58 4.44
C PHE A 94 -18.08 -7.94 3.53
N LYS A 95 -17.67 -7.33 2.40
CA LYS A 95 -18.61 -6.78 1.41
C LYS A 95 -19.53 -7.84 0.81
N ARG A 96 -18.99 -9.02 0.59
CA ARG A 96 -19.66 -10.16 -0.02
C ARG A 96 -20.33 -11.08 0.99
N SER A 97 -20.35 -10.71 2.27
CA SER A 97 -20.87 -11.53 3.37
C SER A 97 -22.35 -11.91 3.25
N ASN A 98 -23.13 -11.14 2.50
CA ASN A 98 -24.54 -11.41 2.25
C ASN A 98 -24.79 -12.16 0.92
N GLU A 99 -23.76 -12.47 0.15
CA GLU A 99 -23.90 -13.30 -1.05
C GLU A 99 -24.23 -14.74 -0.62
N ALA A 100 -25.35 -15.26 -1.13
CA ALA A 100 -25.80 -16.62 -0.87
C ALA A 100 -25.88 -17.41 -2.19
N GLY A 101 -25.41 -18.65 -2.17
CA GLY A 101 -25.36 -19.54 -3.34
C GLY A 101 -23.92 -19.90 -3.73
N TYR A 102 -23.72 -21.14 -4.17
CA TYR A 102 -22.48 -21.66 -4.78
C TYR A 102 -22.66 -21.71 -6.30
#